data_AF-A0AAN8T071-F1
#
_entry.id   AF-A0AAN8T071-F1
#
_cell.length_a   1.000
_cell.length_b   1.000
_cell.length_c   1.000
_cell.angle_alpha   90.00
_cell.angle_beta   90.00
_cell.angle_gamma   90.00
#
_symmetry.space_group_name_H-M   'P 1'
#
loop_
_entity.id
_entity.type
_entity.pdbx_description
1 polymer ?
#
loop_
_entity_poly.entity_id
_entity_poly.type
_entity_poly.pdbx_seq_one_letter_code
_entity_poly.pdbx_strand_id
1 'polypeptide(L)'
;MNNADLMFGGITIICGIFGTLAGGFILDRMTNTISNAFKLLSVATSFGAIFCFAAFCFKSLYAFIALLAIGELLVFATQAPVNYVCLHCVKPSMRPLSMAMSTVSIHIFGDVPSSPLVGVLQDHINNWRVTALILTSVLFLASGIWFIGIFLHSVDRFNEENELQVSVTDRSNTIPLLGETNQSL
;
A
#
# COMPACT_ATOMS: atom_id res chain seq x y z
N MET A 1 -11.76 31.09 -1.17
CA MET A 1 -11.37 29.81 -1.82
C MET A 1 -11.21 28.66 -0.81
N ASN A 2 -11.38 28.86 0.51
CA ASN A 2 -11.13 27.85 1.55
C ASN A 2 -12.03 26.59 1.54
N ASN A 3 -13.15 26.58 0.82
CA ASN A 3 -14.10 25.47 0.90
C ASN A 3 -13.74 24.29 -0.03
N ALA A 4 -13.07 24.54 -1.15
CA ALA A 4 -12.74 23.48 -2.11
C ALA A 4 -11.60 22.60 -1.61
N ASP A 5 -10.50 23.22 -1.16
CA ASP A 5 -9.33 22.52 -0.64
C ASP A 5 -9.65 21.75 0.64
N LEU A 6 -10.46 22.34 1.53
CA LEU A 6 -10.87 21.72 2.79
C LEU A 6 -11.85 20.56 2.58
N MET A 7 -12.76 20.68 1.61
CA MET A 7 -13.65 19.59 1.21
C MET A 7 -12.88 18.45 0.55
N PHE A 8 -12.00 18.74 -0.40
CA PHE A 8 -11.17 17.74 -1.06
C PHE A 8 -10.28 17.02 -0.05
N GLY A 9 -9.50 17.77 0.73
CA GLY A 9 -8.62 17.21 1.76
C GLY A 9 -9.39 16.41 2.81
N GLY A 10 -10.58 16.87 3.22
CA GLY A 10 -11.45 16.14 4.14
C GLY A 10 -11.89 14.79 3.58
N ILE A 11 -12.28 14.74 2.29
CA ILE A 11 -12.63 13.49 1.61
C ILE A 11 -11.42 12.58 1.52
N THR A 12 -10.26 13.10 1.12
CA THR A 12 -9.02 12.32 1.02
C THR A 12 -8.61 11.72 2.37
N ILE A 13 -8.77 12.43 3.49
CA ILE A 13 -8.52 11.90 4.83
C ILE A 13 -9.45 10.71 5.13
N ILE A 14 -10.76 10.88 4.89
CA ILE A 14 -11.75 9.83 5.11
C ILE A 14 -11.45 8.61 4.23
N CYS A 15 -11.28 8.82 2.92
CA CYS A 15 -10.92 7.75 1.98
C CYS A 15 -9.59 7.08 2.35
N GLY A 16 -8.61 7.85 2.83
CA GLY A 16 -7.33 7.34 3.30
C GLY A 16 -7.46 6.35 4.45
N ILE A 17 -8.19 6.75 5.50
CA ILE A 17 -8.41 5.91 6.68
C ILE A 17 -9.22 4.66 6.31
N PHE A 18 -10.40 4.84 5.71
CA PHE A 18 -11.30 3.73 5.43
C PHE A 18 -10.80 2.83 4.31
N GLY A 19 -10.15 3.38 3.29
CA GLY A 19 -9.54 2.62 2.20
C GLY A 19 -8.46 1.70 2.73
N THR A 20 -7.50 2.24 3.48
CA THR A 20 -6.38 1.45 4.05
C THR A 20 -6.89 0.31 4.94
N LEU A 21 -7.85 0.60 5.83
CA LEU A 21 -8.46 -0.42 6.69
C LEU A 21 -9.21 -1.49 5.90
N ALA A 22 -10.00 -1.08 4.90
CA ALA A 22 -10.73 -2.00 4.03
C ALA A 22 -9.78 -2.90 3.24
N GLY A 23 -8.67 -2.37 2.73
CA GLY A 23 -7.64 -3.13 2.03
C GLY A 23 -7.05 -4.25 2.90
N GLY A 24 -6.71 -3.94 4.16
CA GLY A 24 -6.22 -4.94 5.11
C GLY A 24 -7.27 -6.00 5.44
N PHE A 25 -8.49 -5.56 5.76
CA PHE A 25 -9.59 -6.46 6.10
C PHE A 25 -10.00 -7.40 4.96
N ILE A 26 -10.00 -6.91 3.71
CA ILE A 26 -10.28 -7.74 2.54
C ILE A 26 -9.15 -8.75 2.33
N LEU A 27 -7.88 -8.34 2.51
CA LEU A 27 -6.76 -9.26 2.40
C LEU A 27 -6.83 -10.37 3.46
N ASP A 28 -7.17 -10.03 4.71
CA ASP A 28 -7.38 -10.98 5.80
C ASP A 28 -8.45 -12.02 5.43
N ARG A 29 -9.56 -11.55 4.84
CA ARG A 29 -10.65 -12.40 4.33
C ARG A 29 -10.24 -13.29 3.16
N MET A 30 -9.25 -12.87 2.37
CA MET A 30 -8.74 -13.61 1.22
C MET A 30 -7.69 -14.67 1.61
N THR A 31 -7.47 -14.96 2.90
CA THR A 31 -6.37 -15.83 3.36
C THR A 31 -5.01 -15.22 3.00
N ASN A 32 -4.58 -14.25 3.82
CA ASN A 32 -3.30 -13.53 3.78
C ASN A 32 -2.16 -14.33 3.12
N THR A 33 -1.99 -14.14 1.81
CA THR A 33 -0.92 -14.74 1.02
C THR A 33 -0.43 -13.70 0.03
N ILE A 34 0.84 -13.79 -0.36
CA ILE A 34 1.44 -12.84 -1.31
C ILE A 34 0.68 -12.83 -2.65
N SER A 35 0.27 -14.00 -3.16
CA SER A 35 -0.52 -14.08 -4.40
C SER A 35 -1.88 -13.37 -4.27
N ASN A 36 -2.59 -13.54 -3.15
CA ASN A 36 -3.87 -12.86 -2.94
C ASN A 36 -3.71 -11.37 -2.70
N ALA A 37 -2.59 -10.93 -2.10
CA ALA A 37 -2.22 -9.53 -2.02
C ALA A 37 -2.05 -8.92 -3.42
N PHE A 38 -1.32 -9.58 -4.33
CA PHE A 38 -1.19 -9.12 -5.72
C PHE A 38 -2.52 -9.10 -6.49
N LYS A 39 -3.41 -10.08 -6.27
CA LYS A 39 -4.76 -10.05 -6.86
C LYS A 39 -5.55 -8.84 -6.38
N LEU A 40 -5.54 -8.58 -5.08
CA LEU A 40 -6.23 -7.42 -4.50
C LEU A 40 -5.62 -6.11 -5.00
N LEU A 41 -4.29 -6.00 -5.05
CA LEU A 41 -3.56 -4.85 -5.60
C LEU A 41 -3.97 -4.57 -7.04
N SER A 42 -4.00 -5.60 -7.89
CA SER A 42 -4.37 -5.46 -9.29
C SER A 42 -5.81 -5.00 -9.45
N VAL A 43 -6.76 -5.65 -8.77
CA VAL A 43 -8.19 -5.31 -8.87
C VAL A 43 -8.47 -3.90 -8.30
N ALA A 44 -7.98 -3.60 -7.10
CA ALA A 44 -8.20 -2.31 -6.46
C ALA A 44 -7.59 -1.16 -7.28
N THR A 45 -6.36 -1.34 -7.79
CA THR A 45 -5.70 -0.32 -8.64
C THR A 45 -6.42 -0.16 -9.99
N SER A 46 -6.88 -1.26 -10.62
CA SER A 46 -7.66 -1.22 -11.87
C SER A 46 -8.93 -0.38 -11.71
N PHE A 47 -9.77 -0.73 -10.73
CA PHE A 47 -11.03 0.00 -10.52
C PHE A 47 -10.78 1.41 -10.02
N GLY A 48 -9.79 1.62 -9.14
CA GLY A 48 -9.36 2.95 -8.70
C GLY A 48 -8.96 3.84 -9.88
N ALA A 49 -8.18 3.30 -10.82
CA ALA A 49 -7.80 4.00 -12.05
C ALA A 49 -9.02 4.40 -12.89
N ILE A 50 -9.98 3.48 -13.09
CA ILE A 50 -11.22 3.74 -13.84
C ILE A 50 -12.00 4.91 -13.20
N PHE A 51 -12.22 4.86 -11.89
CA PHE A 51 -12.99 5.87 -11.18
C PHE A 51 -12.28 7.24 -11.13
N CYS A 52 -10.97 7.25 -10.87
CA CYS A 52 -10.17 8.49 -10.90
C CYS A 52 -10.13 9.11 -12.30
N PHE A 53 -9.90 8.31 -13.34
CA PHE A 53 -9.89 8.80 -14.72
C PHE A 53 -11.27 9.34 -15.11
N ALA A 54 -12.33 8.57 -14.82
CA ALA A 54 -13.71 8.96 -15.12
C ALA A 54 -14.09 10.27 -14.42
N ALA A 55 -13.65 10.50 -13.17
CA ALA A 55 -13.92 11.74 -12.44
C ALA A 55 -13.55 12.98 -13.26
N PHE A 56 -12.37 12.99 -13.91
CA PHE A 56 -11.90 14.12 -14.72
C PHE A 56 -12.60 14.27 -16.08
N CYS A 57 -13.32 13.24 -16.54
CA CYS A 57 -14.17 13.32 -17.74
C CYS A 57 -15.47 14.10 -17.49
N PHE A 58 -15.94 14.21 -16.25
CA PHE A 58 -17.16 14.95 -15.92
C PHE A 58 -16.90 16.44 -15.65
N LYS A 59 -17.90 17.26 -15.98
CA LYS A 59 -17.90 18.70 -15.67
C LYS A 59 -18.67 19.04 -14.39
N SER A 60 -19.56 18.13 -13.95
CA SER A 60 -20.34 18.29 -12.72
C SER A 60 -19.46 18.08 -11.50
N LEU A 61 -19.46 19.04 -10.57
CA LEU A 61 -18.69 18.97 -9.32
C LEU A 61 -19.09 17.76 -8.48
N TYR A 62 -20.40 17.49 -8.33
CA TYR A 62 -20.88 16.36 -7.53
C TYR A 62 -20.48 15.01 -8.13
N ALA A 63 -20.54 14.87 -9.46
CA ALA A 63 -20.11 13.65 -10.14
C ALA A 63 -18.59 13.46 -10.02
N PHE A 64 -17.82 14.53 -10.17
CA PHE A 64 -16.36 14.52 -9.96
C PHE A 64 -16.02 14.04 -8.55
N ILE A 65 -16.62 14.66 -7.52
CA ILE A 65 -16.34 14.32 -6.12
C ILE A 65 -16.71 12.87 -5.82
N ALA A 66 -17.90 12.42 -6.24
CA ALA A 66 -18.36 11.06 -5.95
C ALA A 66 -17.45 10.00 -6.60
N LEU A 67 -17.11 10.17 -7.87
CA LEU A 67 -16.25 9.24 -8.60
C LEU A 67 -14.82 9.27 -8.06
N LEU A 68 -14.29 10.47 -7.78
CA LEU A 68 -12.96 10.60 -7.22
C LEU A 68 -12.88 9.98 -5.82
N ALA A 69 -13.88 10.19 -4.96
CA ALA A 69 -13.90 9.58 -3.63
C ALA A 69 -13.87 8.04 -3.69
N ILE A 70 -14.63 7.44 -4.60
CA ILE A 70 -14.60 5.99 -4.83
C ILE A 70 -13.23 5.56 -5.35
N GLY A 71 -12.66 6.31 -6.30
CA GLY A 71 -11.33 6.06 -6.84
C GLY A 71 -10.24 6.13 -5.78
N GLU A 72 -10.24 7.17 -4.96
CA GLU A 72 -9.33 7.36 -3.83
C GLU A 72 -9.46 6.24 -2.81
N LEU A 73 -10.68 5.85 -2.43
CA LEU A 73 -10.92 4.76 -1.49
C LEU A 73 -10.27 3.46 -1.97
N LEU A 74 -10.39 3.16 -3.27
CA LEU A 74 -9.80 1.97 -3.90
C LEU A 74 -8.28 2.07 -4.00
N VAL A 75 -7.74 3.25 -4.33
CA VAL A 75 -6.29 3.47 -4.34
C VAL A 75 -5.72 3.35 -2.93
N PHE A 76 -6.36 3.91 -1.90
CA PHE A 76 -5.91 3.74 -0.52
C PHE A 76 -6.08 2.31 0.01
N ALA A 77 -6.98 1.50 -0.57
CA ALA A 77 -7.06 0.08 -0.26
C ALA A 77 -5.81 -0.72 -0.66
N THR A 78 -4.92 -0.17 -1.48
CA THR A 78 -3.65 -0.83 -1.82
C THR A 78 -2.61 -0.75 -0.70
N GLN A 79 -2.75 0.18 0.24
CA GLN A 79 -1.70 0.48 1.23
C GLN A 79 -1.36 -0.72 2.11
N ALA A 80 -2.37 -1.39 2.67
CA ALA A 80 -2.16 -2.57 3.51
C ALA A 80 -1.59 -3.77 2.71
N PRO A 81 -2.12 -4.14 1.53
CA PRO A 81 -1.54 -5.18 0.69
C PRO A 81 -0.10 -4.93 0.22
N VAL A 82 0.28 -3.69 -0.16
CA VAL A 82 1.68 -3.38 -0.51
C VAL A 82 2.60 -3.67 0.69
N ASN A 83 2.24 -3.17 1.87
CA ASN A 83 3.02 -3.38 3.08
C ASN A 83 3.09 -4.87 3.46
N TYR A 84 1.99 -5.60 3.29
CA TYR A 84 1.96 -7.05 3.49
C TYR A 84 3.01 -7.75 2.63
N VAL A 85 3.06 -7.45 1.33
CA VAL A 85 4.05 -8.03 0.41
C VAL A 85 5.48 -7.71 0.85
N CYS A 86 5.77 -6.44 1.20
CA CYS A 86 7.09 -6.03 1.68
C CYS A 86 7.54 -6.78 2.94
N LEU A 87 6.62 -7.07 3.86
CA LEU A 87 6.93 -7.75 5.12
C LEU A 87 7.05 -9.27 4.98
N HIS A 88 6.30 -9.87 4.06
CA HIS A 88 6.21 -11.34 3.90
C HIS A 88 7.15 -11.91 2.84
N CYS A 89 7.75 -11.07 1.99
CA CYS A 89 8.75 -11.51 0.99
C CYS A 89 10.18 -11.64 1.56
N VAL A 90 10.42 -11.15 2.77
CA VAL A 90 11.73 -11.15 3.44
C VAL A 90 11.68 -11.93 4.75
N LYS A 91 12.86 -12.25 5.29
CA LYS A 91 12.99 -12.82 6.63
C LYS A 91 12.58 -11.80 7.71
N PRO A 92 12.11 -12.25 8.88
CA PRO A 92 11.63 -11.37 9.96
C PRO A 92 12.64 -10.31 10.40
N SER A 93 13.91 -10.70 10.53
CA SER A 93 15.01 -9.79 10.90
C SER A 93 15.27 -8.69 9.87
N MET A 94 14.81 -8.86 8.62
CA MET A 94 15.01 -7.92 7.51
C MET A 94 13.77 -7.05 7.23
N ARG A 95 12.64 -7.29 7.91
CA ARG A 95 11.40 -6.52 7.73
C ARG A 95 11.57 -5.00 7.91
N PRO A 96 12.29 -4.51 8.94
CA PRO A 96 12.55 -3.07 9.06
C PRO A 96 13.30 -2.51 7.85
N LEU A 97 14.30 -3.24 7.32
CA LEU A 97 15.05 -2.82 6.14
C LEU A 97 14.17 -2.83 4.88
N SER A 98 13.33 -3.85 4.69
CA SER A 98 12.38 -3.93 3.58
C SER A 98 11.44 -2.73 3.55
N MET A 99 10.86 -2.37 4.70
CA MET A 99 9.99 -1.20 4.84
C MET A 99 10.74 0.11 4.61
N ALA A 100 11.96 0.24 5.13
CA ALA A 100 12.79 1.42 4.89
C ALA A 100 13.11 1.60 3.39
N MET A 101 13.49 0.52 2.70
CA MET A 101 13.75 0.52 1.27
C MET A 101 12.50 0.86 0.46
N SER A 102 11.33 0.34 0.85
CA SER A 102 10.05 0.70 0.22
C SER A 102 9.77 2.20 0.34
N THR A 103 9.84 2.76 1.55
CA THR A 103 9.60 4.20 1.79
C THR A 103 10.58 5.07 1.01
N VAL A 104 11.87 4.75 1.04
CA VAL A 104 12.89 5.50 0.28
C VAL A 104 12.63 5.42 -1.22
N SER A 105 12.23 4.25 -1.74
CA SER A 105 11.90 4.09 -3.15
C SER A 105 10.71 4.95 -3.57
N ILE A 106 9.66 5.02 -2.73
CA ILE A 106 8.50 5.88 -2.97
C ILE A 106 8.92 7.35 -3.03
N HIS A 107 9.84 7.79 -2.17
CA HIS A 107 10.31 9.18 -2.20
C HIS A 107 11.17 9.49 -3.44
N ILE A 108 12.11 8.61 -3.76
CA ILE A 108 13.05 8.80 -4.87
C ILE A 108 12.33 8.75 -6.22
N PHE A 109 11.39 7.83 -6.41
CA PHE A 109 10.74 7.58 -7.69
C PHE A 109 9.33 8.16 -7.81
N GLY A 110 8.71 8.56 -6.69
CA GLY A 110 7.33 9.01 -6.63
C GLY A 110 7.19 10.40 -6.01
N ASP A 111 7.11 10.49 -4.69
CA ASP A 111 6.63 11.67 -3.97
C ASP A 111 7.42 12.94 -4.29
N VAL A 112 8.76 12.86 -4.33
CA VAL A 112 9.62 14.02 -4.57
C VAL A 112 9.64 14.44 -6.05
N PRO A 113 9.92 13.55 -7.04
CA PRO A 113 9.96 13.96 -8.43
C PRO A 113 8.58 14.21 -9.05
N SER A 114 7.50 13.63 -8.52
CA SER A 114 6.17 13.71 -9.16
C SER A 114 5.64 15.15 -9.23
N SER A 115 5.71 15.91 -8.15
CA SER A 115 5.23 17.30 -8.09
C SER A 115 5.87 18.22 -9.17
N PRO A 116 7.21 18.30 -9.30
CA PRO A 116 7.82 19.11 -10.36
C PRO A 116 7.56 18.54 -11.77
N LEU A 117 7.51 17.21 -11.95
CA LEU A 117 7.19 16.60 -13.25
C LEU A 117 5.77 16.95 -13.71
N VAL A 118 4.80 16.92 -12.80
CA VAL A 118 3.42 17.35 -13.05
C VAL A 118 3.38 18.82 -13.46
N GLY A 119 4.15 19.68 -12.79
CA GLY A 119 4.28 21.09 -13.13
C GLY A 119 4.81 21.30 -14.55
N VAL A 120 5.95 20.68 -14.89
CA VAL A 120 6.54 20.76 -16.23
C VAL A 120 5.57 20.23 -17.30
N LEU A 121 4.90 19.11 -17.04
CA LEU A 121 3.91 18.55 -17.95
C LEU A 121 2.73 19.52 -18.16
N GLN A 122 2.25 20.14 -17.09
CA GLN A 122 1.18 21.12 -17.14
C GLN A 122 1.58 22.37 -17.94
N ASP A 123 2.81 22.86 -17.77
CA ASP A 123 3.34 24.03 -18.49
C ASP A 123 3.46 23.78 -19.99
N HIS A 124 3.72 22.53 -20.41
CA HIS A 124 3.74 22.16 -21.82
C HIS A 124 2.34 21.97 -22.41
N ILE A 125 1.45 21.26 -21.71
CA ILE A 125 0.12 20.90 -22.23
C ILE A 125 -0.85 22.09 -22.17
N ASN A 126 -0.69 22.99 -21.18
CA ASN A 126 -1.55 24.15 -20.94
C ASN A 126 -3.06 23.81 -20.78
N ASN A 127 -3.35 22.56 -20.37
CA ASN A 127 -4.71 22.08 -20.13
C ASN A 127 -4.71 21.12 -18.94
N TRP A 128 -5.15 21.63 -17.78
CA TRP A 128 -5.13 20.88 -16.52
C TRP A 128 -5.96 19.60 -16.55
N ARG A 129 -7.03 19.54 -17.36
CA ARG A 129 -7.85 18.33 -17.50
C ARG A 129 -7.09 17.24 -18.23
N VAL A 130 -6.41 17.59 -19.32
CA VAL A 130 -5.60 16.64 -20.08
C VAL A 130 -4.43 16.15 -19.23
N THR A 131 -3.75 17.05 -18.53
CA THR A 131 -2.69 16.69 -17.58
C THR A 131 -3.19 15.71 -16.52
N ALA A 132 -4.33 16.00 -15.86
CA ALA A 132 -4.91 15.10 -14.86
C ALA A 132 -5.31 13.72 -15.42
N LEU A 133 -5.84 13.68 -16.65
CA LEU A 133 -6.16 12.41 -17.34
C LEU A 133 -4.90 11.61 -17.66
N ILE A 134 -3.81 12.26 -18.07
CA ILE A 134 -2.52 11.59 -18.29
C ILE A 134 -2.00 11.02 -16.97
N LEU A 135 -2.02 11.80 -15.88
CA LEU A 135 -1.53 11.35 -14.57
C LEU A 135 -2.34 10.17 -14.03
N THR A 136 -3.67 10.25 -14.09
CA THR A 136 -4.54 9.15 -13.66
C THR A 136 -4.38 7.91 -14.55
N SER A 137 -4.04 8.07 -15.83
CA SER A 137 -3.81 6.92 -16.72
C SER A 137 -2.60 6.06 -16.33
N VAL A 138 -1.61 6.61 -15.62
CA VAL A 138 -0.45 5.86 -15.10
C VAL A 138 -0.88 4.75 -14.15
N LEU A 139 -2.02 4.89 -13.46
CA LEU A 139 -2.56 3.85 -12.58
C LEU A 139 -2.95 2.57 -13.34
N PHE A 140 -3.30 2.66 -14.64
CA PHE A 140 -3.52 1.46 -15.45
C PHE A 140 -2.23 0.67 -15.67
N LEU A 141 -1.09 1.36 -15.85
CA LEU A 141 0.22 0.72 -15.94
C LEU A 141 0.58 0.06 -14.61
N ALA A 142 0.37 0.76 -13.48
CA ALA A 142 0.58 0.20 -12.14
C ALA A 142 -0.26 -1.06 -11.91
N SER A 143 -1.52 -1.05 -12.33
CA SER A 143 -2.39 -2.22 -12.26
C SER A 143 -1.88 -3.41 -13.08
N GLY A 144 -1.30 -3.14 -14.26
CA GLY A 144 -0.66 -4.17 -15.08
C GLY A 144 0.58 -4.78 -14.39
N ILE A 145 1.38 -3.95 -13.72
CA ILE A 145 2.53 -4.41 -12.93
C ILE A 145 2.07 -5.31 -11.79
N TRP A 146 1.03 -4.91 -11.04
CA TRP A 146 0.47 -5.73 -9.98
C TRP A 146 -0.09 -7.06 -10.51
N PHE A 147 -0.72 -7.04 -11.68
CA PHE A 147 -1.24 -8.24 -12.33
C PHE A 147 -0.13 -9.25 -12.66
N ILE A 148 1.00 -8.78 -13.20
CA ILE A 148 2.19 -9.62 -13.44
C ILE A 148 2.68 -10.25 -12.13
N GLY A 149 2.61 -9.50 -11.02
CA GLY A 149 2.97 -9.98 -9.69
C GLY A 149 2.20 -11.20 -9.20
N ILE A 150 0.98 -11.44 -9.70
CA ILE A 150 0.18 -12.64 -9.37
C ILE A 150 0.89 -13.93 -9.80
N PHE A 151 1.69 -13.88 -10.87
CA PHE A 151 2.35 -15.03 -11.48
C PHE A 151 3.80 -15.21 -11.00
N LEU A 152 4.35 -14.28 -10.22
CA LEU A 152 5.68 -14.44 -9.64
C LEU A 152 5.64 -15.54 -8.58
N HIS A 153 6.64 -16.43 -8.60
CA HIS A 153 6.81 -17.44 -7.55
C HIS A 153 7.10 -16.73 -6.23
N SER A 154 6.06 -16.56 -5.41
CA SER A 154 6.19 -16.00 -4.07
C SER A 154 6.47 -17.10 -3.06
N VAL A 155 7.69 -17.16 -2.54
CA VAL A 155 7.99 -17.95 -1.35
C VAL A 155 7.47 -17.15 -0.15
N ASP A 156 6.34 -17.56 0.40
CA ASP A 156 5.83 -16.97 1.64
C ASP A 156 6.70 -17.45 2.81
N ARG A 157 7.58 -16.57 3.31
CA ARG A 157 8.54 -16.91 4.38
C ARG A 157 7.95 -16.76 5.78
N PHE A 158 6.64 -16.61 5.92
CA PHE A 158 5.97 -16.49 7.21
C PHE A 158 6.30 -17.66 8.18
N ASN A 159 6.44 -18.88 7.66
CA ASN A 159 6.74 -20.06 8.49
C ASN A 159 8.13 -20.00 9.18
N GLU A 160 9.08 -19.19 8.68
CA GLU A 160 10.39 -19.03 9.34
C GLU A 160 10.26 -18.33 10.71
N GLU A 161 9.19 -17.56 10.98
CA GLU A 161 8.92 -16.97 12.31
C GLU A 161 8.54 -18.01 13.35
N ASN A 162 7.63 -18.91 12.99
CA ASN A 162 7.19 -19.97 13.90
C ASN A 162 8.36 -20.88 14.25
N GLU A 163 9.22 -21.22 13.27
CA GLU A 163 10.42 -22.04 13.53
C GLU A 163 11.43 -21.32 14.44
N LEU A 164 11.68 -20.03 14.23
CA LEU A 164 12.58 -19.24 15.08
C LEU A 164 12.04 -19.11 16.51
N GLN A 165 10.74 -18.85 16.68
CA GLN A 165 10.12 -18.77 18.01
C GLN A 165 10.14 -20.12 18.72
N VAL A 166 9.78 -21.22 18.04
CA VAL A 166 9.86 -22.57 18.62
C VAL A 166 11.29 -22.89 19.04
N SER A 167 12.29 -22.59 18.21
CA SER A 167 13.72 -22.78 18.54
C SER A 167 14.14 -21.98 19.78
N VAL A 168 13.69 -20.73 19.92
CA VAL A 168 14.02 -19.87 21.07
C VAL A 168 13.33 -20.38 22.35
N THR A 169 12.08 -20.79 22.26
CA THR A 169 11.33 -21.38 23.39
C THR A 169 11.97 -22.69 23.85
N ASP A 170 12.36 -23.56 22.93
CA ASP A 170 13.02 -24.83 23.26
C ASP A 170 14.40 -24.61 23.91
N ARG A 171 15.14 -23.59 23.43
CA ARG A 171 16.41 -23.15 24.04
C ARG A 171 16.20 -22.51 25.42
N SER A 172 15.12 -21.78 25.63
CA SER A 172 14.79 -21.19 26.94
C SER A 172 14.42 -22.27 27.96
N ASN A 173 13.71 -23.32 27.55
CA ASN A 173 13.31 -24.43 28.42
C ASN A 173 14.50 -25.33 28.81
N THR A 174 15.60 -25.29 28.07
CA THR A 174 16.82 -26.07 28.34
C THR A 174 17.86 -25.35 29.19
N ILE A 175 17.69 -24.05 29.48
CA ILE A 175 18.54 -23.33 30.44
C ILE A 175 17.97 -23.55 31.85
N PRO A 176 18.59 -24.36 32.71
CA PRO A 176 18.13 -24.50 34.09
C PRO A 176 18.40 -23.18 34.83
N LEU A 177 17.44 -22.73 35.64
CA LEU A 177 17.59 -21.62 36.59
C LEU A 177 18.68 -21.95 37.62
N LEU A 178 19.96 -21.78 37.27
CA LEU A 178 21.09 -21.82 38.19
C LEU A 178 21.11 -20.50 38.97
N GLY A 179 20.28 -20.41 40.02
CA GLY A 179 20.19 -19.17 40.78
C GLY A 179 19.40 -19.21 42.08
N GLU A 180 19.18 -20.37 42.72
CA GLU A 180 18.69 -20.40 44.10
C GLU A 180 19.33 -21.55 44.88
N THR A 181 20.56 -21.36 45.35
CA THR A 181 21.07 -22.15 46.49
C THR A 181 21.58 -21.19 47.56
N ASN A 182 20.76 -21.11 48.61
CA ASN A 182 21.00 -20.45 49.89
C ASN A 182 22.44 -20.59 50.40
N GLN A 183 23.09 -19.46 50.67
CA GLN A 183 24.15 -19.37 51.68
C GLN A 183 23.63 -18.57 52.87
N SER A 184 22.96 -19.28 53.78
CA SER A 184 22.77 -18.85 55.16
C SER A 184 23.25 -19.99 56.06
N LEU A 185 24.49 -19.87 56.54
CA LEU A 185 25.00 -20.28 57.86
C LEU A 185 26.52 -20.06 57.90
#